data_AF-A0A7X6S2S3-F1
#
_entry.id   AF-A0A7X6S2S3-F1
#
_cell.length_a   1.000
_cell.length_b   1.000
_cell.length_c   1.000
_cell.angle_alpha   90.00
_cell.angle_beta   90.00
_cell.angle_gamma   90.00
#
_symmetry.space_group_name_H-M   'P 1'
#
loop_
_entity.id
_entity.type
_entity.pdbx_description
1 polymer ?
#
loop_
_entity_poly.entity_id
_entity_poly.type
_entity_poly.pdbx_seq_one_letter_code
_entity_poly.pdbx_strand_id
1 'polypeptide(L)' 'MDIQAELIEMIDDLFMEDISDIMDEDLYNAGILDSMGTVELIVAMEEKFGIKVPVSELGRDDWNTGNKIVAGIKGLKNA' A
#
# COMPACT_ATOMS: atom_id res chain seq x y z
N MET A 1 -0.05 6.74 -15.51
CA MET A 1 -0.68 6.35 -14.23
C MET A 1 0.16 6.91 -13.12
N ASP A 2 -0.46 7.67 -12.23
CA ASP A 2 0.18 8.13 -11.01
C ASP A 2 -0.08 7.11 -9.90
N ILE A 3 0.89 6.24 -9.63
CA ILE A 3 0.75 5.17 -8.62
C ILE A 3 0.47 5.74 -7.23
N GLN A 4 1.00 6.93 -6.92
CA GLN A 4 0.78 7.54 -5.63
C GLN A 4 -0.67 7.99 -5.47
N ALA A 5 -1.22 8.71 -6.45
CA ALA A 5 -2.62 9.13 -6.42
C ALA A 5 -3.58 7.92 -6.34
N GLU A 6 -3.30 6.86 -7.10
CA GLU A 6 -4.12 5.64 -7.13
C GLU A 6 -4.04 4.86 -5.80
N LEU A 7 -2.88 4.90 -5.11
CA LEU A 7 -2.74 4.30 -3.78
C LEU A 7 -3.51 5.08 -2.73
N ILE A 8 -3.45 6.42 -2.77
CA ILE A 8 -4.19 7.29 -1.84
C ILE A 8 -5.69 7.04 -1.99
N GLU A 9 -6.21 7.05 -3.21
CA GLU A 9 -7.62 6.75 -3.50
C GLU A 9 -8.02 5.35 -3.00
N MET A 10 -7.16 4.35 -3.20
CA MET A 10 -7.42 2.98 -2.74
C MET A 10 -7.49 2.88 -1.21
N ILE A 11 -6.64 3.61 -0.49
CA ILE A 11 -6.66 3.62 0.98
C ILE A 11 -7.88 4.36 1.51
N ASP A 12 -8.28 5.46 0.87
CA ASP A 12 -9.53 6.17 1.19
C ASP A 12 -10.76 5.27 0.95
N ASP A 13 -10.82 4.57 -0.18
CA ASP A 13 -11.93 3.66 -0.50
C ASP A 13 -12.03 2.46 0.47
N LEU A 14 -10.90 1.87 0.87
CA LEU A 14 -10.88 0.68 1.72
C LEU A 14 -11.03 1.00 3.20
N PHE A 15 -10.41 2.09 3.66
CA PHE A 15 -10.23 2.39 5.08
C PHE A 15 -10.88 3.71 5.51
N MET A 16 -11.42 4.50 4.57
CA MET A 16 -11.97 5.85 4.82
C MET A 16 -10.94 6.82 5.43
N GLU A 17 -9.67 6.66 5.03
CA GLU A 17 -8.55 7.43 5.53
C GLU A 17 -7.77 8.08 4.38
N ASP A 18 -7.53 9.39 4.47
CA ASP A 18 -6.68 10.11 3.51
C ASP A 18 -5.25 10.19 4.04
N ILE A 19 -4.33 9.54 3.32
CA ILE A 19 -2.91 9.48 3.70
C ILE A 19 -2.02 10.49 2.95
N SER A 20 -2.60 11.38 2.15
CA SER A 20 -1.86 12.31 1.29
C SER A 20 -0.85 13.18 2.05
N ASP A 21 -1.15 13.53 3.29
CA ASP A 21 -0.30 14.34 4.18
C ASP A 21 0.65 13.52 5.08
N ILE A 22 0.54 12.18 5.08
CA ILE A 22 1.28 11.28 5.99
C ILE A 22 1.98 10.12 5.26
N MET A 23 2.38 10.36 4.00
CA MET A 23 3.00 9.36 3.12
C MET A 23 4.29 8.71 3.66
N ASP A 24 4.99 9.36 4.58
CA ASP A 24 6.20 8.86 5.25
C ASP A 24 5.95 8.32 6.67
N GLU A 25 4.73 8.44 7.18
CA GLU A 25 4.37 7.96 8.52
C GLU A 25 4.06 6.45 8.50
N ASP A 26 4.26 5.81 9.64
CA ASP A 26 3.94 4.40 9.82
C ASP A 26 2.42 4.21 9.91
N LEU A 27 1.83 3.68 8.83
CA LEU A 27 0.39 3.47 8.68
C LEU A 27 -0.17 2.45 9.68
N TYR A 28 0.65 1.54 10.19
CA TYR A 28 0.24 0.62 11.24
C TYR A 28 0.20 1.30 12.61
N ASN A 29 1.18 2.17 12.90
CA ASN A 29 1.18 2.94 14.14
C ASN A 29 0.10 4.03 14.13
N ALA A 30 -0.22 4.58 12.96
CA ALA A 30 -1.35 5.48 12.75
C ALA A 30 -2.70 4.78 12.92
N GLY A 31 -2.74 3.44 12.96
CA GLY A 31 -3.97 2.66 13.09
C GLY A 31 -4.77 2.50 11.81
N ILE A 32 -4.19 2.89 10.66
CA ILE A 32 -4.82 2.79 9.33
C ILE A 32 -4.73 1.37 8.81
N LEU A 33 -3.57 0.71 9.00
CA LEU A 33 -3.36 -0.67 8.61
C LEU A 33 -3.29 -1.60 9.81
N ASP A 34 -3.99 -2.72 9.71
CA ASP A 34 -3.86 -3.88 10.58
C ASP A 34 -3.56 -5.15 9.76
N SER A 35 -3.61 -6.32 10.40
CA SER A 35 -3.36 -7.59 9.72
C SER A 35 -4.37 -7.92 8.61
N MET A 36 -5.66 -7.57 8.77
CA MET A 36 -6.68 -7.86 7.76
C MET A 36 -6.68 -6.80 6.66
N GLY A 37 -6.60 -5.51 7.03
CA GLY A 37 -6.50 -4.41 6.08
C GLY A 37 -5.26 -4.51 5.19
N THR A 38 -4.14 -5.03 5.72
CA THR A 38 -2.97 -5.32 4.88
C THR A 38 -3.28 -6.33 3.77
N VAL A 39 -4.03 -7.39 4.08
CA VAL A 39 -4.42 -8.40 3.09
C VAL A 39 -5.38 -7.82 2.05
N GLU A 40 -6.37 -7.04 2.49
CA GLU A 40 -7.32 -6.36 1.59
C GLU A 40 -6.61 -5.38 0.66
N LEU A 41 -5.71 -4.56 1.19
CA LEU A 41 -4.90 -3.64 0.41
C LEU A 41 -4.06 -4.40 -0.62
N ILE A 42 -3.42 -5.51 -0.24
CA ILE A 42 -2.63 -6.34 -1.15
C ILE A 42 -3.48 -6.84 -2.32
N VAL A 43 -4.66 -7.40 -2.05
CA VAL A 43 -5.56 -7.89 -3.12
C VAL A 43 -5.95 -6.75 -4.06
N ALA A 44 -6.36 -5.60 -3.52
CA ALA A 44 -6.72 -4.42 -4.32
C ALA A 44 -5.55 -3.91 -5.18
N MET A 45 -4.33 -3.91 -4.64
CA MET A 45 -3.13 -3.54 -5.39
C MET A 45 -2.81 -4.53 -6.51
N GLU A 46 -2.92 -5.84 -6.27
CA GLU A 46 -2.70 -6.86 -7.31
C GLU A 46 -3.70 -6.71 -8.46
N GLU A 47 -4.98 -6.48 -8.15
CA GLU A 47 -6.04 -6.29 -9.15
C GLU A 47 -5.87 -4.98 -9.92
N LYS A 48 -5.62 -3.86 -9.24
CA LYS A 48 -5.56 -2.53 -9.85
C LYS A 48 -4.27 -2.32 -10.65
N PHE A 49 -3.14 -2.81 -10.15
CA PHE A 49 -1.84 -2.59 -10.79
C PHE A 49 -1.36 -3.78 -11.64
N GLY A 50 -2.02 -4.93 -11.57
CA GLY A 50 -1.62 -6.14 -12.30
C GLY A 50 -0.28 -6.70 -11.81
N ILE A 51 0.01 -6.55 -10.52
CA ILE A 51 1.25 -7.04 -9.88
C ILE A 51 0.98 -8.30 -9.06
N LYS A 52 2.05 -8.97 -8.62
CA LYS A 52 2.00 -10.02 -7.60
C LYS A 52 2.86 -9.64 -6.42
N VAL A 53 2.27 -9.61 -5.23
CA VAL A 53 2.95 -9.20 -3.99
C VAL A 53 3.41 -10.46 -3.26
N PRO A 54 4.72 -10.72 -3.15
CA PRO A 54 5.23 -11.86 -2.41
C PRO A 54 5.15 -11.59 -0.90
N VAL A 55 3.98 -11.87 -0.30
CA VAL A 55 3.69 -11.63 1.13
C VAL A 55 4.70 -12.32 2.07
N SER A 56 5.38 -13.38 1.60
CA SER A 56 6.44 -14.07 2.36
C SER A 56 7.79 -13.36 2.37
N GLU A 57 8.04 -12.45 1.42
CA GLU A 57 9.32 -11.74 1.26
C GLU A 57 9.27 -10.29 1.75
N LEU A 58 8.06 -9.76 1.94
CA LEU A 58 7.83 -8.36 2.31
C LEU A 58 7.31 -8.30 3.74
N GLY A 59 8.19 -7.87 4.66
CA GLY A 59 7.84 -7.68 6.05
C GLY A 59 7.05 -6.39 6.28
N ARG A 60 6.46 -6.26 7.48
CA ARG A 60 5.75 -5.05 7.91
C ARG A 60 6.59 -3.79 7.70
N ASP A 61 7.87 -3.83 8.07
CA ASP A 61 8.78 -2.68 7.98
C ASP A 61 9.14 -2.29 6.54
N ASP A 62 8.96 -3.20 5.58
CA ASP A 62 9.22 -2.90 4.18
C ASP A 62 8.08 -2.05 3.59
N TRP A 63 6.86 -2.15 4.13
CA TRP A 63 5.64 -1.59 3.55
C TRP A 63 4.83 -0.72 4.54
N ASN A 64 5.45 -0.30 5.63
CA ASN A 64 4.77 0.45 6.70
C ASN A 64 4.41 1.90 6.36
N THR A 65 4.85 2.45 5.22
CA THR A 65 4.56 3.84 4.83
C THR A 65 3.99 3.88 3.41
N GLY A 66 3.18 4.88 3.09
CA GLY A 66 2.65 5.07 1.73
C GLY A 66 3.76 5.13 0.68
N ASN A 67 4.84 5.85 0.94
CA ASN A 67 5.97 5.99 0.00
C ASN A 67 6.68 4.65 -0.26
N LYS A 68 6.84 3.81 0.77
CA LYS A 68 7.40 2.46 0.60
C LYS A 68 6.49 1.55 -0.23
N ILE A 69 5.18 1.60 -0.01
CA ILE A 69 4.21 0.84 -0.80
C ILE A 69 4.26 1.26 -2.27
N VAL A 70 4.26 2.58 -2.55
CA VAL A 70 4.42 3.11 -3.92
C VAL A 70 5.72 2.59 -4.57
N ALA A 71 6.83 2.60 -3.83
CA ALA A 71 8.10 2.08 -4.32
C ALA A 71 8.03 0.57 -4.60
N GLY A 72 7.40 -0.21 -3.73
CA GLY A 72 7.16 -1.65 -3.90
C GLY A 72 6.36 -1.95 -5.16
N ILE A 73 5.24 -1.25 -5.38
CA ILE A 73 4.42 -1.38 -6.60
C ILE A 73 5.25 -1.08 -7.84
N LYS A 74 6.03 0.01 -7.83
CA LYS A 74 6.91 0.37 -8.96
C LYS A 74 7.96 -0.70 -9.23
N GLY A 75 8.56 -1.29 -8.19
CA GLY A 75 9.52 -2.37 -8.33
C GLY A 75 8.90 -3.60 -9.00
N LEU A 76 7.73 -4.02 -8.52
CA LEU A 76 7.02 -5.21 -9.02
C LEU A 76 6.46 -5.03 -10.44
N LYS A 77 6.06 -3.82 -10.84
CA LYS A 77 5.62 -3.54 -12.22
C LYS A 77 6.75 -3.63 -13.26
N ASN A 78 8.01 -3.48 -12.83
CA ASN A 78 9.17 -3.47 -13.71
C ASN A 78 9.96 -4.80 -13.67
N ALA A 79 9.46 -5.79 -12.93
CA ALA A 79 10.03 -7.14 -12.83
C ALA A 79 9.41 -8.07 -13.87
#